data_AF-A3DCJ4-F1
#
_entry.id   AF-A3DCJ4-F1
#
_cell.length_a   1.000
_cell.length_b   1.000
_cell.length_c   1.000
_cell.angle_alpha   90.00
_cell.angle_beta   90.00
_cell.angle_gamma   90.00
#
_symmetry.space_group_name_H-M   'P 1'
#
loop_
_entity.id
_entity.type
_entity.pdbx_description
1 polymer ?
#
loop_
_entity_poly.entity_id
_entity_poly.type
_entity_poly.pdbx_seq_one_letter_code
_entity_poly.pdbx_strand_id
1 'polypeptide(L)'
;MKRKILIVFVLLSIAISQFLYFEVGCFDVYAWNKAVIGDVNADGVVNISDYVLMKRYILRIIADFPADDDMWVGDVNGDNVINDIDCNYLKRYLLHMIREFPKNSYNSAPTFTPIPTFTPTPTPTKAPAAPANTQSGILNDGYFPPGTSKHELIARASSLKVSEVKAIIKKQVDEHWDVIRDVCGFKNKEVAYAFFFGMATRESTFRAATETGSGASHAFGPLQTAETAYANANPNYMPEHNVPEMHQYDFTEYNFYDVGISVHMGIRHFLHFARLAKEKYSGRDIARHGLMGYNTGWIDGADESWIVRYADETAALGAWYLRNNHMSDDEFTWDTDPRVDRSNPWEIYY
;
A
#
# COMPACT_ATOMS: atom_id res chain seq x y z
N MET A 1 -23.30 27.36 -77.87
CA MET A 1 -22.67 27.81 -76.60
C MET A 1 -23.38 27.24 -75.35
N LYS A 2 -24.71 27.38 -75.23
CA LYS A 2 -25.50 26.94 -74.06
C LYS A 2 -25.37 25.45 -73.67
N ARG A 3 -25.29 24.55 -74.66
CA ARG A 3 -25.20 23.08 -74.42
C ARG A 3 -23.84 22.63 -73.87
N LYS A 4 -22.74 23.32 -74.23
CA LYS A 4 -21.40 23.03 -73.69
C LYS A 4 -21.23 23.55 -72.26
N ILE A 5 -21.81 24.71 -71.95
CA ILE A 5 -21.84 25.28 -70.59
C ILE A 5 -22.66 24.39 -69.66
N LEU A 6 -23.81 23.88 -70.11
CA LEU A 6 -24.64 22.96 -69.33
C LEU A 6 -23.90 21.66 -68.97
N ILE A 7 -23.15 21.08 -69.91
CA ILE A 7 -22.37 19.85 -69.67
C ILE A 7 -21.25 20.12 -68.65
N VAL A 8 -20.56 21.26 -68.73
CA VAL A 8 -19.52 21.63 -67.76
C VAL A 8 -20.12 21.83 -66.36
N PHE A 9 -21.29 22.47 -66.25
CA PHE A 9 -21.98 22.62 -64.95
C PHE A 9 -22.42 21.28 -64.36
N VAL A 10 -22.92 20.35 -65.20
CA VAL A 10 -23.32 19.01 -64.74
C VAL A 10 -22.10 18.22 -64.26
N LEU A 11 -20.99 18.25 -64.99
CA LEU A 11 -19.76 17.57 -64.58
C LEU A 11 -19.13 18.21 -63.33
N LEU A 12 -19.18 19.53 -63.20
CA LEU A 12 -18.72 20.23 -61.99
C LEU A 12 -19.60 19.88 -60.78
N SER A 13 -20.92 19.75 -60.97
CA SER A 13 -21.83 19.34 -59.90
C SER A 13 -21.64 17.89 -59.44
N ILE A 14 -21.24 16.99 -60.36
CA ILE A 14 -20.89 15.60 -60.04
C ILE A 14 -19.53 15.53 -59.33
N ALA A 15 -18.55 16.34 -59.74
CA ALA A 15 -17.26 16.42 -59.07
C ALA A 15 -17.37 17.04 -57.66
N ILE A 16 -18.19 18.09 -57.49
CA ILE A 16 -18.47 18.72 -56.19
C ILE A 16 -19.28 17.78 -55.29
N SER A 17 -20.23 17.00 -55.83
CA SER A 17 -20.93 16.01 -55.03
C SER A 17 -20.00 14.89 -54.57
N GLN A 18 -19.12 14.38 -55.43
CA GLN A 18 -18.11 13.37 -55.05
C GLN A 18 -17.08 13.90 -54.03
N PHE A 19 -16.71 15.18 -54.10
CA PHE A 19 -15.82 15.82 -53.12
C PHE A 19 -16.51 16.05 -51.76
N LEU A 20 -17.82 16.34 -51.75
CA LEU A 20 -18.65 16.40 -50.53
C LEU A 20 -18.93 15.01 -49.92
N TYR A 21 -18.87 13.93 -50.70
CA TYR A 21 -18.96 12.55 -50.17
C TYR A 21 -17.60 12.03 -49.65
N PHE A 22 -16.47 12.67 -49.97
CA PHE A 22 -15.15 12.25 -49.51
C PHE A 22 -14.78 12.80 -48.11
N GLU A 23 -15.37 13.93 -47.69
CA GLU A 23 -15.31 14.39 -46.28
C GLU A 23 -16.38 13.74 -45.38
N VAL A 24 -17.37 13.05 -45.96
CA VAL A 24 -18.43 12.34 -45.19
C VAL A 24 -18.25 10.81 -45.29
N GLY A 25 -17.08 10.37 -45.75
CA GLY A 25 -16.65 8.97 -45.84
C GLY A 25 -15.94 8.47 -44.59
N CYS A 26 -16.53 8.68 -43.42
CA CYS A 26 -16.42 7.88 -42.19
C CYS A 26 -17.14 8.65 -41.08
N PHE A 27 -18.44 8.85 -41.21
CA PHE A 27 -19.25 8.60 -40.02
C PHE A 27 -19.37 7.08 -39.96
N ASP A 28 -18.30 6.43 -39.47
CA ASP A 28 -18.59 5.42 -38.49
C ASP A 28 -19.58 6.11 -37.55
N VAL A 29 -20.77 5.55 -37.48
CA VAL A 29 -21.46 5.56 -36.21
C VAL A 29 -20.39 5.01 -35.28
N TYR A 30 -19.60 5.91 -34.68
CA TYR A 30 -18.92 5.67 -33.43
C TYR A 30 -20.11 5.32 -32.56
N ALA A 31 -20.48 4.03 -32.58
CA ALA A 31 -21.03 3.38 -31.43
C ALA A 31 -20.09 3.87 -30.36
N TRP A 32 -20.60 4.83 -29.58
CA TRP A 32 -19.89 5.42 -28.48
C TRP A 32 -19.68 4.22 -27.58
N ASN A 33 -18.57 3.52 -27.84
CA ASN A 33 -18.30 2.23 -27.26
C ASN A 33 -17.86 2.65 -25.88
N LYS A 34 -18.87 2.79 -25.02
CA LYS A 34 -18.74 3.41 -23.72
C LYS A 34 -17.55 2.73 -23.08
N ALA A 35 -16.46 3.48 -22.88
CA ALA A 35 -15.18 2.90 -22.50
C ALA A 35 -15.40 2.01 -21.26
N VAL A 36 -14.73 0.87 -21.20
CA VAL A 36 -14.99 -0.08 -20.13
C VAL A 36 -14.45 0.52 -18.83
N ILE A 37 -15.25 0.54 -17.77
CA ILE A 37 -14.80 1.03 -16.46
C ILE A 37 -13.60 0.17 -16.03
N GLY A 38 -12.48 0.80 -15.67
CA GLY A 38 -11.23 0.14 -15.33
C GLY A 38 -10.29 -0.19 -16.50
N ASP A 39 -10.71 0.03 -17.76
CA ASP A 39 -9.86 -0.09 -18.95
C ASP A 39 -9.27 1.29 -19.28
N VAL A 40 -8.15 1.61 -18.64
CA VAL A 40 -7.55 2.94 -18.70
C VAL A 40 -6.64 3.12 -19.92
N ASN A 41 -6.24 2.04 -20.60
CA ASN A 41 -5.50 2.13 -21.85
C ASN A 41 -6.38 2.03 -23.11
N ALA A 42 -7.70 1.83 -22.94
CA ALA A 42 -8.68 1.67 -23.99
C ALA A 42 -8.39 0.51 -24.96
N ASP A 43 -7.75 -0.55 -24.48
CA ASP A 43 -7.46 -1.75 -25.28
C ASP A 43 -8.64 -2.74 -25.35
N GLY A 44 -9.72 -2.46 -24.60
CA GLY A 44 -10.93 -3.23 -24.53
C GLY A 44 -10.92 -4.33 -23.46
N VAL A 45 -9.83 -4.47 -22.69
CA VAL A 45 -9.65 -5.54 -21.70
C VAL A 45 -9.05 -5.02 -20.40
N VAL A 46 -9.83 -5.04 -19.32
CA VAL A 46 -9.34 -4.72 -17.97
C VAL A 46 -8.32 -5.76 -17.50
N ASN A 47 -7.04 -5.41 -17.47
CA ASN A 47 -5.94 -6.30 -17.12
C ASN A 47 -4.83 -5.63 -16.29
N ILE A 48 -3.71 -6.32 -16.11
CA ILE A 48 -2.56 -5.83 -15.30
C ILE A 48 -1.96 -4.53 -15.85
N SER A 49 -2.07 -4.29 -17.16
CA SER A 49 -1.58 -3.06 -17.80
C SER A 49 -2.32 -1.83 -17.28
N ASP A 50 -3.63 -1.93 -17.11
CA ASP A 50 -4.47 -0.88 -16.53
C ASP A 50 -4.09 -0.59 -15.09
N TYR A 51 -3.84 -1.64 -14.31
CA TYR A 51 -3.40 -1.50 -12.92
C TYR A 51 -2.06 -0.77 -12.81
N VAL A 52 -1.12 -1.04 -13.71
CA VAL A 52 0.18 -0.35 -13.76
C VAL A 52 0.00 1.11 -14.17
N LEU A 53 -0.85 1.40 -15.15
CA LEU A 53 -1.13 2.76 -15.58
C LEU A 53 -1.83 3.55 -14.48
N MET A 54 -2.84 2.98 -13.82
CA MET A 54 -3.53 3.55 -12.67
C MET A 54 -2.53 3.94 -11.57
N LYS A 55 -1.59 3.05 -11.22
CA LYS A 55 -0.53 3.37 -10.26
C LYS A 55 0.36 4.50 -10.72
N ARG A 56 0.75 4.52 -12.00
CA ARG A 56 1.57 5.60 -12.55
C ARG A 56 0.84 6.95 -12.52
N TYR A 57 -0.47 6.95 -12.75
CA TYR A 57 -1.32 8.13 -12.68
C TYR A 57 -1.41 8.69 -11.26
N ILE A 58 -1.70 7.83 -10.27
CA ILE A 58 -1.78 8.20 -8.86
C ILE A 58 -0.43 8.73 -8.34
N LEU A 59 0.67 8.10 -8.77
CA LEU A 59 2.04 8.54 -8.47
C LEU A 59 2.48 9.78 -9.27
N ARG A 60 1.60 10.35 -10.11
CA ARG A 60 1.85 11.51 -10.98
C ARG A 60 3.04 11.33 -11.94
N ILE A 61 3.36 10.08 -12.28
CA ILE A 61 4.37 9.73 -13.29
C ILE A 61 3.80 10.01 -14.69
N ILE A 62 2.50 9.76 -14.87
CA ILE A 62 1.73 10.22 -16.01
C ILE A 62 0.66 11.18 -15.51
N ALA A 63 0.29 12.16 -16.33
CA ALA A 63 -0.72 13.17 -16.00
C ALA A 63 -2.10 12.87 -16.59
N ASP A 64 -2.16 11.89 -17.51
CA ASP A 64 -3.32 11.56 -18.34
C ASP A 64 -3.24 10.07 -18.71
N PHE A 65 -4.37 9.39 -18.81
CA PHE A 65 -4.40 8.02 -19.32
C PHE A 65 -4.39 7.98 -20.85
N PRO A 66 -4.06 6.83 -21.47
CA PRO A 66 -4.26 6.67 -22.91
C PRO A 66 -5.74 6.68 -23.36
N ALA A 67 -6.70 6.43 -22.45
CA ALA A 67 -8.12 6.53 -22.73
C ALA A 67 -8.60 8.00 -22.76
N ASP A 68 -9.62 8.30 -23.58
CA ASP A 68 -10.10 9.68 -23.79
C ASP A 68 -10.74 10.36 -22.57
N ASP A 69 -11.34 9.59 -21.66
CA ASP A 69 -12.02 10.11 -20.47
C ASP A 69 -11.48 9.44 -19.21
N ASP A 70 -10.40 10.02 -18.68
CA ASP A 70 -9.73 9.63 -17.45
C ASP A 70 -10.69 9.35 -16.29
N MET A 71 -11.66 10.24 -16.07
CA MET A 71 -12.59 10.14 -14.96
C MET A 71 -13.61 9.02 -15.20
N TRP A 72 -13.99 8.79 -16.45
CA TRP A 72 -14.89 7.69 -16.77
C TRP A 72 -14.25 6.32 -16.50
N VAL A 73 -13.01 6.10 -16.97
CA VAL A 73 -12.32 4.81 -16.86
C VAL A 73 -11.59 4.62 -15.53
N GLY A 74 -11.11 5.71 -14.94
CA GLY A 74 -10.18 5.73 -13.81
C GLY A 74 -10.85 5.78 -12.44
N ASP A 75 -11.94 6.53 -12.30
CA ASP A 75 -12.78 6.50 -11.10
C ASP A 75 -13.71 5.29 -11.23
N VAL A 76 -13.32 4.14 -10.69
CA VAL A 76 -14.08 2.89 -10.80
C VAL A 76 -15.04 2.72 -9.63
N ASN A 77 -14.93 3.52 -8.58
CA ASN A 77 -15.85 3.48 -7.43
C ASN A 77 -17.01 4.50 -7.53
N GLY A 78 -16.91 5.48 -8.43
CA GLY A 78 -17.92 6.51 -8.71
C GLY A 78 -17.89 7.72 -7.76
N ASP A 79 -16.81 7.96 -7.03
CA ASP A 79 -16.69 9.07 -6.08
C ASP A 79 -16.19 10.39 -6.72
N ASN A 80 -15.93 10.37 -8.04
CA ASN A 80 -15.36 11.46 -8.84
C ASN A 80 -13.91 11.83 -8.48
N VAL A 81 -13.14 10.93 -7.86
CA VAL A 81 -11.73 11.16 -7.53
C VAL A 81 -10.90 9.92 -7.84
N ILE A 82 -10.10 9.97 -8.91
CA ILE A 82 -9.17 8.89 -9.25
C ILE A 82 -8.04 8.80 -8.21
N ASN A 83 -8.05 7.78 -7.36
CA ASN A 83 -7.06 7.60 -6.30
C ASN A 83 -6.77 6.12 -5.96
N ASP A 84 -6.04 5.87 -4.87
CA ASP A 84 -5.65 4.52 -4.44
C ASP A 84 -6.84 3.58 -4.18
N ILE A 85 -8.03 4.13 -3.88
CA ILE A 85 -9.26 3.36 -3.74
C ILE A 85 -9.63 2.70 -5.08
N ASP A 86 -9.56 3.44 -6.19
CA ASP A 86 -9.83 2.90 -7.53
C ASP A 86 -8.80 1.85 -7.93
N CYS A 87 -7.53 2.09 -7.61
CA CYS A 87 -6.46 1.14 -7.81
C CYS A 87 -6.69 -0.17 -7.01
N ASN A 88 -7.23 -0.07 -5.79
CA ASN A 88 -7.60 -1.24 -4.98
C ASN A 88 -8.78 -2.00 -5.60
N TYR A 89 -9.81 -1.31 -6.07
CA TYR A 89 -10.91 -1.96 -6.78
C TYR A 89 -10.43 -2.65 -8.06
N LEU A 90 -9.57 -2.01 -8.84
CA LEU A 90 -8.94 -2.61 -10.02
C LEU A 90 -8.15 -3.87 -9.65
N LYS A 91 -7.36 -3.84 -8.57
CA LYS A 91 -6.67 -5.02 -8.03
C LYS A 91 -7.64 -6.14 -7.65
N ARG A 92 -8.72 -5.82 -6.94
CA ARG A 92 -9.76 -6.80 -6.53
C ARG A 92 -10.46 -7.42 -7.74
N TYR A 93 -10.70 -6.63 -8.78
CA TYR A 93 -11.31 -7.10 -10.03
C TYR A 93 -10.39 -8.10 -10.75
N LEU A 94 -9.10 -7.77 -10.90
CA LEU A 94 -8.10 -8.65 -11.52
C LEU A 94 -7.88 -9.96 -10.76
N LEU A 95 -8.06 -9.94 -9.44
CA LEU A 95 -8.02 -11.13 -8.57
C LEU A 95 -9.36 -11.88 -8.51
N HIS A 96 -10.35 -11.48 -9.31
CA HIS A 96 -11.71 -12.03 -9.32
C HIS A 96 -12.42 -12.02 -7.95
N MET A 97 -11.99 -11.14 -7.04
CA MET A 97 -12.63 -10.95 -5.72
C MET A 97 -13.95 -10.19 -5.84
N ILE A 98 -14.04 -9.32 -6.86
CA ILE A 98 -15.27 -8.66 -7.28
C ILE A 98 -15.51 -9.00 -8.76
N ARG A 99 -16.77 -9.13 -9.14
CA ARG A 99 -17.16 -9.44 -10.54
C ARG A 99 -17.37 -8.19 -11.38
N GLU A 100 -17.63 -7.07 -10.73
CA GLU A 100 -17.91 -5.77 -11.35
C GLU A 100 -17.44 -4.65 -10.41
N PHE A 101 -17.18 -3.48 -10.99
CA PHE A 101 -16.79 -2.29 -10.24
C PHE A 101 -17.99 -1.65 -9.54
N PRO A 102 -17.79 -0.97 -8.38
CA PRO A 102 -18.89 -0.30 -7.65
C PRO A 102 -19.57 0.82 -8.45
N LYS A 103 -18.88 1.45 -9.39
CA LYS A 103 -19.46 2.46 -10.28
C LYS A 103 -20.48 1.83 -11.22
N ASN A 104 -21.74 2.22 -11.04
CA ASN A 104 -22.83 1.81 -11.91
C ASN A 104 -22.69 2.44 -13.30
N SER A 105 -22.73 1.61 -14.35
CA SER A 105 -22.60 2.03 -15.75
C SER A 105 -23.82 2.80 -16.31
N TYR A 106 -24.79 3.20 -15.49
CA TYR A 106 -26.02 3.85 -15.94
C TYR A 106 -25.97 5.37 -15.77
N ASN A 107 -26.23 6.09 -16.86
CA ASN A 107 -26.28 7.54 -16.93
C ASN A 107 -27.25 8.12 -15.88
N SER A 108 -26.76 8.84 -14.89
CA SER A 108 -27.53 9.83 -14.15
C SER A 108 -26.62 10.98 -13.75
N ALA A 109 -27.02 12.19 -14.14
CA ALA A 109 -26.35 13.47 -13.93
C ALA A 109 -26.11 13.79 -12.42
N PRO A 110 -25.21 14.73 -12.07
CA PRO A 110 -24.71 14.87 -10.71
C PRO A 110 -25.82 15.39 -9.80
N THR A 111 -26.04 14.71 -8.68
CA THR A 111 -26.95 15.19 -7.63
C THR A 111 -26.10 15.71 -6.48
N PHE A 112 -25.93 17.03 -6.38
CA PHE A 112 -25.42 17.65 -5.16
C PHE A 112 -26.43 17.41 -4.04
N THR A 113 -26.03 16.68 -3.01
CA THR A 113 -26.75 16.65 -1.73
C THR A 113 -26.14 17.70 -0.80
N PRO A 114 -26.93 18.63 -0.23
CA PRO A 114 -26.41 19.63 0.68
C PRO A 114 -25.88 18.98 1.97
N ILE A 115 -24.74 19.49 2.42
CA ILE A 115 -24.09 19.15 3.69
C ILE A 115 -25.08 19.36 4.84
N PRO A 116 -25.35 18.36 5.72
CA PRO A 116 -26.14 18.60 6.92
C PRO A 116 -25.35 19.45 7.92
N THR A 117 -25.94 20.58 8.31
CA THR A 117 -25.48 21.43 9.42
C THR A 117 -25.68 20.67 10.73
N PHE A 118 -24.59 20.33 11.44
CA PHE A 118 -24.67 19.73 12.76
C PHE A 118 -24.87 20.78 13.87
N THR A 119 -25.94 20.61 14.64
CA THR A 119 -26.19 21.29 15.93
C THR A 119 -25.37 20.58 17.04
N PRO A 120 -24.65 21.29 17.93
CA PRO A 120 -23.88 20.63 18.98
C PRO A 120 -24.78 20.13 20.11
N THR A 121 -24.70 18.84 20.46
CA THR A 121 -25.32 18.27 21.68
C THR A 121 -24.50 17.08 22.22
N PRO A 122 -24.59 16.75 23.51
CA PRO A 122 -23.66 17.06 24.59
C PRO A 122 -22.63 15.94 24.88
N THR A 123 -21.59 16.28 25.64
CA THR A 123 -20.55 15.40 26.19
C THR A 123 -21.11 14.09 26.79
N PRO A 124 -20.61 12.89 26.39
CA PRO A 124 -20.94 11.66 27.08
C PRO A 124 -20.04 11.43 28.30
N THR A 125 -20.72 11.14 29.42
CA THR A 125 -20.20 10.69 30.70
C THR A 125 -19.39 9.40 30.60
N LYS A 126 -18.27 9.39 31.32
CA LYS A 126 -17.31 8.29 31.56
C LYS A 126 -18.00 6.93 31.81
N ALA A 127 -17.68 5.94 30.97
CA ALA A 127 -17.99 4.52 31.18
C ALA A 127 -16.70 3.72 31.47
N PRO A 128 -16.76 2.59 32.21
CA PRO A 128 -15.67 2.14 33.09
C PRO A 128 -14.47 1.55 32.35
N ALA A 129 -13.27 1.87 32.85
CA ALA A 129 -12.01 1.30 32.41
C ALA A 129 -11.96 -0.21 32.68
N ALA A 130 -11.71 -0.99 31.63
CA ALA A 130 -11.22 -2.37 31.73
C ALA A 130 -9.73 -2.34 32.13
N PRO A 131 -9.25 -3.34 32.88
CA PRO A 131 -8.12 -3.18 33.78
C PRO A 131 -6.79 -2.94 33.04
N ALA A 132 -6.17 -1.81 33.37
CA ALA A 132 -4.78 -1.52 33.05
C ALA A 132 -3.89 -2.51 33.81
N ASN A 133 -3.26 -3.42 33.09
CA ASN A 133 -2.15 -4.18 33.65
C ASN A 133 -0.87 -3.34 33.54
N THR A 134 -0.17 -3.28 34.66
CA THR A 134 0.81 -2.26 35.01
C THR A 134 2.19 -2.67 34.46
N GLN A 135 2.67 -2.01 33.41
CA GLN A 135 4.10 -1.81 33.23
C GLN A 135 4.37 -0.30 33.26
N SER A 136 4.60 0.19 34.47
CA SER A 136 5.16 1.52 34.73
C SER A 136 6.67 1.49 34.47
N GLY A 137 7.05 1.20 33.23
CA GLY A 137 8.34 1.58 32.68
C GLY A 137 8.16 2.92 31.98
N ILE A 138 9.12 3.83 32.08
CA ILE A 138 9.10 5.04 31.25
C ILE A 138 9.09 4.55 29.79
N LEU A 139 8.00 4.78 29.07
CA LEU A 139 7.89 4.51 27.63
C LEU A 139 9.00 5.32 26.93
N ASN A 140 10.07 4.64 26.54
CA ASN A 140 11.30 5.23 26.02
C ASN A 140 11.63 4.69 24.62
N ASP A 141 10.59 4.55 23.81
CA ASP A 141 10.69 4.09 22.42
C ASP A 141 10.93 5.25 21.43
N GLY A 142 10.59 6.49 21.83
CA GLY A 142 10.86 7.70 21.05
C GLY A 142 12.36 7.90 20.83
N TYR A 143 12.78 8.01 19.57
CA TYR A 143 14.18 8.18 19.20
C TYR A 143 14.60 9.65 19.15
N PHE A 144 13.78 10.50 18.54
CA PHE A 144 14.00 11.94 18.48
C PHE A 144 13.33 12.66 19.64
N PRO A 145 13.77 13.88 20.02
CA PRO A 145 13.18 14.61 21.13
C PRO A 145 11.66 14.85 20.96
N PRO A 146 10.86 14.70 22.02
CA PRO A 146 9.44 15.08 21.98
C PRO A 146 9.25 16.54 21.53
N GLY A 147 8.21 16.79 20.72
CA GLY A 147 7.94 18.13 20.16
C GLY A 147 8.72 18.47 18.89
N THR A 148 9.55 17.55 18.38
CA THR A 148 10.15 17.67 17.03
C THR A 148 9.04 17.68 15.99
N SER A 149 9.06 18.64 15.05
CA SER A 149 8.04 18.77 14.01
C SER A 149 8.11 17.62 13.00
N LYS A 150 6.99 17.29 12.33
CA LYS A 150 6.97 16.32 11.22
C LYS A 150 8.12 16.50 10.22
N HIS A 151 8.37 17.73 9.77
CA HIS A 151 9.42 18.01 8.80
C HIS A 151 10.81 17.62 9.33
N GLU A 152 11.12 17.95 10.58
CA GLU A 152 12.39 17.58 11.22
C GLU A 152 12.49 16.08 11.50
N LEU A 153 11.39 15.43 11.91
CA LEU A 153 11.35 13.98 12.10
C LEU A 153 11.72 13.23 10.80
N ILE A 154 11.08 13.61 9.69
CA ILE A 154 11.35 13.03 8.37
C ILE A 154 12.77 13.34 7.89
N ALA A 155 13.23 14.60 8.03
CA ALA A 155 14.56 15.01 7.60
C ALA A 155 15.68 14.30 8.40
N ARG A 156 15.48 14.09 9.69
CA ARG A 156 16.44 13.35 10.53
C ARG A 156 16.38 11.86 10.23
N ALA A 157 15.19 11.28 10.06
CA ALA A 157 15.03 9.89 9.65
C ALA A 157 15.72 9.60 8.30
N SER A 158 15.65 10.53 7.35
CA SER A 158 16.31 10.37 6.03
C SER A 158 17.83 10.46 6.11
N SER A 159 18.36 11.06 7.18
CA SER A 159 19.79 11.24 7.42
C SER A 159 20.41 10.11 8.25
N LEU A 160 19.60 9.20 8.79
CA LEU A 160 20.10 8.06 9.55
C LEU A 160 20.88 7.12 8.65
N LYS A 161 22.03 6.68 9.13
CA LYS A 161 22.81 5.63 8.49
C LYS A 161 22.13 4.28 8.70
N VAL A 162 22.45 3.34 7.82
CA VAL A 162 21.93 1.97 7.89
C VAL A 162 22.27 1.31 9.25
N SER A 163 23.48 1.51 9.77
CA SER A 163 23.90 1.01 11.09
C SER A 163 23.06 1.56 12.25
N GLU A 164 22.64 2.83 12.17
CA GLU A 164 21.79 3.47 13.18
C GLU A 164 20.37 2.89 13.13
N VAL A 165 19.81 2.68 11.93
CA VAL A 165 18.52 2.00 11.75
C VAL A 165 18.57 0.56 12.26
N LYS A 166 19.65 -0.18 11.96
CA LYS A 166 19.89 -1.53 12.51
C LYS A 166 19.94 -1.50 14.03
N ALA A 167 20.58 -0.50 14.64
CA ALA A 167 20.65 -0.37 16.10
C ALA A 167 19.28 -0.10 16.74
N ILE A 168 18.43 0.74 16.12
CA ILE A 168 17.06 0.99 16.58
C ILE A 168 16.24 -0.31 16.56
N ILE A 169 16.31 -1.07 15.46
CA ILE A 169 15.62 -2.37 15.34
C ILE A 169 16.14 -3.36 16.39
N LYS A 170 17.46 -3.47 16.58
CA LYS A 170 18.05 -4.35 17.60
C LYS A 170 17.56 -4.02 19.00
N LYS A 171 17.53 -2.73 19.37
CA LYS A 171 17.00 -2.27 20.66
C LYS A 171 15.57 -2.76 20.88
N GLN A 172 14.70 -2.58 19.89
CA GLN A 172 13.30 -3.02 19.99
C GLN A 172 13.19 -4.56 20.08
N VAL A 173 13.97 -5.31 19.30
CA VAL A 173 14.00 -6.76 19.42
C VAL A 173 14.53 -7.23 20.78
N ASP A 174 15.50 -6.52 21.36
CA ASP A 174 16.03 -6.83 22.68
C ASP A 174 15.00 -6.62 23.79
N GLU A 175 14.26 -5.52 23.72
CA GLU A 175 13.21 -5.16 24.69
C GLU A 175 12.00 -6.10 24.59
N HIS A 176 11.67 -6.57 23.38
CA HIS A 176 10.47 -7.38 23.10
C HIS A 176 10.78 -8.84 22.76
N TRP A 177 11.98 -9.32 23.08
CA TRP A 177 12.46 -10.65 22.65
C TRP A 177 11.52 -11.78 23.07
N ASP A 178 11.02 -11.76 24.31
CA ASP A 178 10.20 -12.85 24.81
C ASP A 178 8.89 -12.98 24.02
N VAL A 179 8.17 -11.89 23.76
CA VAL A 179 6.94 -11.95 22.94
C VAL A 179 7.23 -12.32 21.48
N ILE A 180 8.34 -11.82 20.91
CA ILE A 180 8.77 -12.18 19.55
C ILE A 180 9.04 -13.69 19.45
N ARG A 181 9.82 -14.24 20.39
CA ARG A 181 10.12 -15.68 20.44
C ARG A 181 8.85 -16.49 20.68
N ASP A 182 8.02 -16.08 21.62
CA ASP A 182 6.83 -16.84 22.01
C ASP A 182 5.80 -16.87 20.87
N VAL A 183 5.67 -15.81 20.06
CA VAL A 183 4.80 -15.80 18.88
C VAL A 183 5.45 -16.52 17.71
N CYS A 184 6.65 -16.11 17.30
CA CYS A 184 7.24 -16.52 16.03
C CYS A 184 8.06 -17.80 16.09
N GLY A 185 8.53 -18.22 17.27
CA GLY A 185 9.35 -19.41 17.46
C GLY A 185 10.79 -19.29 16.95
N PHE A 186 11.31 -18.07 16.79
CA PHE A 186 12.68 -17.87 16.31
C PHE A 186 13.74 -18.45 17.25
N LYS A 187 14.79 -19.05 16.68
CA LYS A 187 15.84 -19.79 17.41
C LYS A 187 16.59 -18.94 18.45
N ASN A 188 16.90 -17.68 18.11
CA ASN A 188 17.61 -16.74 18.98
C ASN A 188 17.37 -15.29 18.54
N LYS A 189 17.86 -14.33 19.33
CA LYS A 189 17.72 -12.90 19.03
C LYS A 189 18.42 -12.49 17.74
N GLU A 190 19.54 -13.11 17.41
CA GLU A 190 20.35 -12.73 16.26
C GLU A 190 19.62 -12.96 14.94
N VAL A 191 18.91 -14.09 14.82
CA VAL A 191 18.04 -14.37 13.68
C VAL A 191 16.78 -13.50 13.70
N ALA A 192 16.29 -13.08 14.86
CA ALA A 192 15.20 -12.11 14.94
C ALA A 192 15.64 -10.71 14.48
N TYR A 193 16.85 -10.25 14.82
CA TYR A 193 17.42 -9.03 14.24
C TYR A 193 17.46 -9.14 12.72
N ALA A 194 17.96 -10.27 12.20
CA ALA A 194 18.06 -10.52 10.77
C ALA A 194 16.68 -10.50 10.10
N PHE A 195 15.65 -11.07 10.73
CA PHE A 195 14.29 -11.07 10.22
C PHE A 195 13.76 -9.64 10.03
N PHE A 196 13.89 -8.79 11.04
CA PHE A 196 13.43 -7.40 10.96
C PHE A 196 14.33 -6.53 10.07
N PHE A 197 15.61 -6.88 9.87
CA PHE A 197 16.44 -6.27 8.82
C PHE A 197 15.96 -6.65 7.43
N GLY A 198 15.50 -7.90 7.26
CA GLY A 198 14.82 -8.35 6.05
C GLY A 198 13.58 -7.50 5.77
N MET A 199 12.73 -7.27 6.77
CA MET A 199 11.56 -6.39 6.63
C MET A 199 11.99 -4.96 6.25
N ALA A 200 12.95 -4.37 6.97
CA ALA A 200 13.45 -3.03 6.68
C ALA A 200 14.01 -2.92 5.24
N THR A 201 14.64 -3.98 4.76
CA THR A 201 15.14 -4.05 3.39
C THR A 201 14.00 -4.13 2.39
N ARG A 202 13.03 -5.03 2.64
CA ARG A 202 11.92 -5.28 1.72
C ARG A 202 10.99 -4.07 1.60
N GLU A 203 10.81 -3.34 2.68
CA GLU A 203 9.84 -2.26 2.80
C GLU A 203 10.39 -0.89 2.42
N SER A 204 11.64 -0.60 2.80
CA SER A 204 12.22 0.73 2.58
C SER A 204 13.61 0.70 1.95
N THR A 205 14.21 -0.48 1.76
CA THR A 205 15.66 -0.59 1.46
C THR A 205 16.49 0.17 2.50
N PHE A 206 16.13 0.01 3.79
CA PHE A 206 16.71 0.72 4.93
C PHE A 206 16.57 2.26 4.91
N ARG A 207 15.78 2.84 4.00
CA ARG A 207 15.50 4.29 3.97
C ARG A 207 14.45 4.64 5.02
N ALA A 208 14.89 5.04 6.21
CA ALA A 208 14.00 5.22 7.35
C ALA A 208 12.97 6.37 7.23
N ALA A 209 13.05 7.22 6.20
CA ALA A 209 12.05 8.26 5.91
C ALA A 209 11.09 7.89 4.77
N THR A 210 11.08 6.64 4.31
CA THR A 210 10.09 6.21 3.31
C THR A 210 8.67 6.42 3.86
N GLU A 211 7.84 7.12 3.10
CA GLU A 211 6.43 7.38 3.37
C GLU A 211 5.66 6.99 2.11
N THR A 212 4.65 6.13 2.24
CA THR A 212 3.87 5.65 1.09
C THR A 212 2.39 5.48 1.44
N GLY A 213 1.55 5.41 0.42
CA GLY A 213 0.13 5.05 0.54
C GLY A 213 -0.77 6.14 1.12
N SER A 214 -2.02 5.75 1.36
CA SER A 214 -3.10 6.60 1.90
C SER A 214 -4.03 5.77 2.80
N GLY A 215 -4.58 6.39 3.84
CA GLY A 215 -5.50 5.75 4.79
C GLY A 215 -4.90 4.49 5.44
N ALA A 216 -5.60 3.35 5.35
CA ALA A 216 -5.15 2.09 5.96
C ALA A 216 -3.80 1.60 5.40
N SER A 217 -3.38 2.08 4.23
CA SER A 217 -2.10 1.77 3.62
C SER A 217 -1.10 2.92 3.72
N HIS A 218 -1.46 4.03 4.37
CA HIS A 218 -0.49 5.08 4.67
C HIS A 218 0.49 4.55 5.71
N ALA A 219 1.77 4.53 5.33
CA ALA A 219 2.82 3.88 6.07
C ALA A 219 4.08 4.74 6.11
N PHE A 220 4.76 4.72 7.25
CA PHE A 220 6.01 5.45 7.45
C PHE A 220 7.10 4.57 8.07
N GLY A 221 8.35 4.94 7.81
CA GLY A 221 9.50 4.42 8.53
C GLY A 221 10.17 3.23 7.83
N PRO A 222 11.23 2.69 8.44
CA PRO A 222 12.04 1.64 7.83
C PRO A 222 11.24 0.35 7.60
N LEU A 223 10.25 0.06 8.44
CA LEU A 223 9.38 -1.11 8.33
C LEU A 223 8.08 -0.83 7.56
N GLN A 224 7.84 0.40 7.09
CA GLN A 224 6.54 0.82 6.53
C GLN A 224 5.38 0.50 7.48
N THR A 225 5.43 1.05 8.69
CA THR A 225 4.40 0.86 9.70
C THR A 225 3.14 1.65 9.32
N ALA A 226 2.04 0.95 9.05
CA ALA A 226 0.78 1.54 8.62
C ALA A 226 0.00 2.23 9.74
N GLU A 227 -0.91 3.16 9.41
CA GLU A 227 -1.80 3.82 10.37
C GLU A 227 -2.61 2.81 11.22
N THR A 228 -2.96 1.66 10.64
CA THR A 228 -3.71 0.58 11.29
C THR A 228 -3.03 0.01 12.54
N ALA A 229 -1.70 0.14 12.65
CA ALA A 229 -0.96 -0.29 13.83
C ALA A 229 -1.32 0.54 15.08
N TYR A 230 -1.68 1.82 14.89
CA TYR A 230 -1.81 2.80 15.96
C TYR A 230 -3.20 2.78 16.59
N ALA A 231 -3.24 3.01 17.90
CA ALA A 231 -4.50 3.20 18.60
C ALA A 231 -5.16 4.52 18.14
N ASN A 232 -6.49 4.56 18.13
CA ASN A 232 -7.25 5.79 17.89
C ASN A 232 -6.99 6.48 16.52
N ALA A 233 -6.47 5.75 15.52
CA ALA A 233 -6.19 6.29 14.18
C ALA A 233 -7.47 6.57 13.37
N ASN A 234 -8.27 5.52 13.13
CA ASN A 234 -9.52 5.59 12.40
C ASN A 234 -10.49 4.54 12.97
N PRO A 235 -11.74 4.89 13.30
CA PRO A 235 -12.70 3.93 13.87
C PRO A 235 -13.06 2.78 12.94
N ASN A 236 -12.75 2.87 11.64
CA ASN A 236 -13.01 1.82 10.66
C ASN A 236 -11.85 0.80 10.52
N TYR A 237 -10.69 1.06 11.14
CA TYR A 237 -9.58 0.11 11.11
C TYR A 237 -9.85 -1.06 12.05
N MET A 238 -9.41 -2.24 11.64
CA MET A 238 -9.54 -3.45 12.46
C MET A 238 -8.70 -3.29 13.73
N PRO A 239 -9.22 -3.67 14.91
CA PRO A 239 -8.52 -3.46 16.17
C PRO A 239 -7.37 -4.46 16.39
N GLU A 240 -6.27 -3.99 16.97
CA GLU A 240 -5.06 -4.79 17.23
C GLU A 240 -4.78 -4.98 18.73
N HIS A 241 -5.77 -5.46 19.47
CA HIS A 241 -5.70 -5.63 20.92
C HIS A 241 -5.10 -6.97 21.36
N ASN A 242 -4.57 -7.77 20.44
CA ASN A 242 -4.04 -9.10 20.73
C ASN A 242 -2.53 -9.11 21.02
N VAL A 243 -1.85 -7.96 21.11
CA VAL A 243 -0.43 -7.86 21.55
C VAL A 243 -0.35 -6.97 22.81
N PRO A 244 -0.81 -7.46 23.98
CA PRO A 244 -0.77 -6.69 25.23
C PRO A 244 0.64 -6.49 25.79
N GLU A 245 1.63 -7.25 25.32
CA GLU A 245 3.02 -7.20 25.78
C GLU A 245 3.76 -5.96 25.27
N MET A 246 3.29 -5.37 24.17
CA MET A 246 3.85 -4.16 23.57
C MET A 246 2.82 -3.03 23.63
N HIS A 247 3.25 -1.84 24.02
CA HIS A 247 2.39 -0.68 24.10
C HIS A 247 1.84 -0.29 22.72
N GLN A 248 0.54 -0.06 22.61
CA GLN A 248 -0.06 0.45 21.39
C GLN A 248 -0.12 1.97 21.46
N TYR A 249 0.83 2.64 20.80
CA TYR A 249 0.86 4.10 20.76
C TYR A 249 -0.36 4.66 20.03
N ASP A 250 -0.87 5.80 20.51
CA ASP A 250 -1.90 6.58 19.84
C ASP A 250 -1.40 7.14 18.50
N PHE A 251 -2.31 7.27 17.53
CA PHE A 251 -2.01 7.88 16.24
C PHE A 251 -1.86 9.40 16.38
N THR A 252 -0.61 9.85 16.44
CA THR A 252 -0.25 11.26 16.50
C THR A 252 0.90 11.52 15.54
N GLU A 253 1.11 12.79 15.16
CA GLU A 253 2.22 13.17 14.27
C GLU A 253 3.57 12.65 14.79
N TYR A 254 3.87 12.87 16.07
CA TYR A 254 5.14 12.43 16.64
C TYR A 254 5.25 10.90 16.66
N ASN A 255 4.21 10.19 17.11
CA ASN A 255 4.27 8.73 17.19
C ASN A 255 4.40 8.07 15.81
N PHE A 256 3.76 8.65 14.78
CA PHE A 256 3.82 8.10 13.43
C PHE A 256 5.15 8.39 12.72
N TYR A 257 5.70 9.60 12.89
CA TYR A 257 6.92 10.04 12.18
C TYR A 257 8.22 9.88 12.97
N ASP A 258 8.18 9.60 14.27
CA ASP A 258 9.38 9.22 15.03
C ASP A 258 9.83 7.81 14.65
N VAL A 259 11.08 7.68 14.22
CA VAL A 259 11.63 6.40 13.74
C VAL A 259 11.65 5.31 14.81
N GLY A 260 11.81 5.66 16.08
CA GLY A 260 11.85 4.70 17.18
C GLY A 260 10.48 4.12 17.47
N ILE A 261 9.46 4.99 17.58
CA ILE A 261 8.06 4.58 17.75
C ILE A 261 7.56 3.86 16.49
N SER A 262 7.90 4.34 15.29
CA SER A 262 7.55 3.67 14.04
C SER A 262 8.07 2.22 13.99
N VAL A 263 9.33 1.97 14.39
CA VAL A 263 9.89 0.60 14.46
C VAL A 263 9.20 -0.24 15.55
N HIS A 264 8.98 0.32 16.74
CA HIS A 264 8.24 -0.35 17.81
C HIS A 264 6.87 -0.82 17.33
N MET A 265 6.11 0.10 16.72
CA MET A 265 4.76 -0.15 16.24
C MET A 265 4.75 -1.10 15.04
N GLY A 266 5.76 -1.07 14.17
CA GLY A 266 5.90 -2.03 13.07
C GLY A 266 6.11 -3.45 13.56
N ILE A 267 6.97 -3.65 14.58
CA ILE A 267 7.15 -4.96 15.22
C ILE A 267 5.85 -5.41 15.89
N ARG A 268 5.19 -4.54 16.64
CA ARG A 268 3.89 -4.83 17.28
C ARG A 268 2.83 -5.25 16.25
N HIS A 269 2.73 -4.52 15.15
CA HIS A 269 1.79 -4.74 14.06
C HIS A 269 2.06 -6.07 13.34
N PHE A 270 3.32 -6.40 13.09
CA PHE A 270 3.68 -7.72 12.59
C PHE A 270 3.28 -8.83 13.56
N LEU A 271 3.54 -8.68 14.87
CA LEU A 271 3.16 -9.67 15.87
C LEU A 271 1.64 -9.83 16.00
N HIS A 272 0.85 -8.77 15.76
CA HIS A 272 -0.61 -8.86 15.68
C HIS A 272 -1.02 -9.91 14.65
N PHE A 273 -0.52 -9.79 13.41
CA PHE A 273 -0.83 -10.73 12.33
C PHE A 273 -0.18 -12.10 12.51
N ALA A 274 1.06 -12.16 13.02
CA ALA A 274 1.71 -13.43 13.31
C ALA A 274 0.94 -14.24 14.37
N ARG A 275 0.33 -13.56 15.37
CA ARG A 275 -0.52 -14.22 16.37
C ARG A 275 -1.82 -14.74 15.76
N LEU A 276 -2.43 -14.01 14.83
CA LEU A 276 -3.56 -14.51 14.03
C LEU A 276 -3.16 -15.72 13.19
N ALA A 277 -1.98 -15.70 12.56
CA ALA A 277 -1.46 -16.81 11.78
C ALA A 277 -1.21 -18.05 12.67
N LYS A 278 -0.70 -17.87 13.89
CA LYS A 278 -0.39 -18.94 14.84
C LYS A 278 -1.61 -19.76 15.27
N GLU A 279 -2.83 -19.25 15.12
CA GLU A 279 -4.05 -20.02 15.42
C GLU A 279 -4.23 -21.23 14.49
N LYS A 280 -3.62 -21.21 13.30
CA LYS A 280 -3.77 -22.26 12.28
C LYS A 280 -2.47 -22.72 11.62
N TYR A 281 -1.39 -21.95 11.76
CA TYR A 281 -0.07 -22.25 11.21
C TYR A 281 0.96 -22.53 12.30
N SER A 282 2.06 -23.20 11.91
CA SER A 282 3.16 -23.55 12.81
C SER A 282 4.52 -23.35 12.14
N GLY A 283 5.59 -23.29 12.94
CA GLY A 283 6.95 -23.06 12.43
C GLY A 283 7.05 -21.79 11.58
N ARG A 284 7.74 -21.87 10.44
CA ARG A 284 7.93 -20.74 9.52
C ARG A 284 6.66 -20.09 9.01
N ASP A 285 5.57 -20.86 8.92
CA ASP A 285 4.32 -20.36 8.33
C ASP A 285 3.66 -19.30 9.22
N ILE A 286 3.98 -19.27 10.52
CA ILE A 286 3.55 -18.20 11.43
C ILE A 286 4.10 -16.85 10.96
N ALA A 287 5.42 -16.77 10.74
CA ALA A 287 6.06 -15.53 10.29
C ALA A 287 5.71 -15.23 8.82
N ARG A 288 5.65 -16.26 7.96
CA ARG A 288 5.32 -16.13 6.53
C ARG A 288 3.93 -15.54 6.33
N HIS A 289 2.90 -16.08 6.99
CA HIS A 289 1.54 -15.56 6.90
C HIS A 289 1.34 -14.30 7.75
N GLY A 290 2.10 -14.12 8.84
CA GLY A 290 2.15 -12.86 9.57
C GLY A 290 2.59 -11.68 8.69
N LEU A 291 3.61 -11.88 7.84
CA LEU A 291 4.03 -10.91 6.83
C LEU A 291 2.94 -10.62 5.80
N MET A 292 2.15 -11.62 5.38
CA MET A 292 1.03 -11.38 4.48
C MET A 292 -0.05 -10.51 5.13
N GLY A 293 -0.35 -10.77 6.40
CA GLY A 293 -1.22 -9.90 7.19
C GLY A 293 -0.68 -8.49 7.28
N TYR A 294 0.60 -8.33 7.60
CA TYR A 294 1.27 -7.03 7.69
C TYR A 294 1.13 -6.20 6.40
N ASN A 295 1.35 -6.83 5.24
CA ASN A 295 1.32 -6.14 3.95
C ASN A 295 -0.10 -5.89 3.40
N THR A 296 -1.05 -6.77 3.70
CA THR A 296 -2.33 -6.81 2.99
C THR A 296 -3.56 -6.62 3.89
N GLY A 297 -3.37 -6.68 5.21
CA GLY A 297 -4.44 -6.75 6.21
C GLY A 297 -4.98 -8.17 6.43
N TRP A 298 -4.55 -9.17 5.64
CA TRP A 298 -5.09 -10.54 5.70
C TRP A 298 -3.96 -11.58 5.67
N ILE A 299 -3.98 -12.50 6.64
CA ILE A 299 -2.98 -13.57 6.75
C ILE A 299 -3.11 -14.62 5.63
N ASP A 300 -4.28 -14.70 4.98
CA ASP A 300 -4.55 -15.55 3.80
C ASP A 300 -5.15 -14.70 2.68
N GLY A 301 -5.14 -15.24 1.46
CA GLY A 301 -5.80 -14.64 0.30
C GLY A 301 -4.84 -13.95 -0.67
N ALA A 302 -3.56 -13.88 -0.34
CA ALA A 302 -2.52 -13.54 -1.30
C ALA A 302 -2.21 -14.74 -2.20
N ASP A 303 -1.97 -14.46 -3.49
CA ASP A 303 -1.45 -15.46 -4.42
C ASP A 303 -0.07 -15.94 -3.97
N GLU A 304 0.23 -17.22 -4.19
CA GLU A 304 1.53 -17.80 -3.83
C GLU A 304 2.70 -17.02 -4.45
N SER A 305 2.51 -16.46 -5.64
CA SER A 305 3.51 -15.60 -6.29
C SER A 305 3.83 -14.34 -5.47
N TRP A 306 2.84 -13.74 -4.80
CA TRP A 306 3.05 -12.60 -3.93
C TRP A 306 3.69 -13.00 -2.61
N ILE A 307 3.30 -14.15 -2.04
CA ILE A 307 3.92 -14.67 -0.83
C ILE A 307 5.42 -14.91 -1.05
N VAL A 308 5.80 -15.47 -2.21
CA VAL A 308 7.21 -15.64 -2.60
C VAL A 308 7.92 -14.28 -2.74
N ARG A 309 7.32 -13.33 -3.46
CA ARG A 309 7.93 -12.00 -3.73
C ARG A 309 7.96 -11.04 -2.55
N TYR A 310 7.26 -11.37 -1.47
CA TYR A 310 7.17 -10.50 -0.31
C TYR A 310 7.68 -11.21 0.96
N ALA A 311 7.03 -12.29 1.40
CA ALA A 311 7.38 -12.96 2.65
C ALA A 311 8.66 -13.79 2.54
N ASP A 312 8.79 -14.62 1.50
CA ASP A 312 10.00 -15.43 1.31
C ASP A 312 11.21 -14.56 0.96
N GLU A 313 10.99 -13.52 0.14
CA GLU A 313 12.00 -12.50 -0.15
C GLU A 313 12.47 -11.80 1.13
N THR A 314 11.56 -11.40 2.02
CA THR A 314 11.89 -10.81 3.32
C THR A 314 12.81 -11.73 4.14
N ALA A 315 12.46 -13.03 4.23
CA ALA A 315 13.28 -14.01 4.92
C ALA A 315 14.68 -14.14 4.29
N ALA A 316 14.77 -14.18 2.96
CA ALA A 316 16.04 -14.28 2.24
C ALA A 316 16.93 -13.04 2.44
N LEU A 317 16.34 -11.85 2.33
CA LEU A 317 17.03 -10.56 2.53
C LEU A 317 17.57 -10.46 3.96
N GLY A 318 16.80 -10.86 4.96
CA GLY A 318 17.25 -10.91 6.34
C GLY A 318 18.44 -11.83 6.54
N ALA A 319 18.38 -13.03 5.95
CA ALA A 319 19.44 -14.02 6.04
C ALA A 319 20.78 -13.55 5.44
N TRP A 320 20.73 -12.68 4.42
CA TRP A 320 21.92 -12.10 3.82
C TRP A 320 22.77 -11.32 4.85
N TYR A 321 22.15 -10.53 5.74
CA TYR A 321 22.88 -9.78 6.75
C TYR A 321 23.65 -10.68 7.71
N LEU A 322 23.00 -11.75 8.16
CA LEU A 322 23.60 -12.69 9.11
C LEU A 322 24.72 -13.51 8.46
N ARG A 323 24.47 -14.03 7.25
CA ARG A 323 25.43 -14.88 6.53
C ARG A 323 26.69 -14.14 6.07
N ASN A 324 26.59 -12.83 5.86
CA ASN A 324 27.68 -12.00 5.33
C ASN A 324 28.26 -11.01 6.36
N ASN A 325 27.94 -11.16 7.65
CA ASN A 325 28.47 -10.33 8.73
C ASN A 325 28.11 -8.81 8.62
N HIS A 326 26.93 -8.50 8.07
CA HIS A 326 26.43 -7.13 7.94
C HIS A 326 25.41 -6.79 9.05
N MET A 327 25.53 -7.40 10.21
CA MET A 327 24.55 -7.24 11.30
C MET A 327 24.65 -5.87 12.00
N SER A 328 25.68 -5.07 11.75
CA SER A 328 25.93 -3.79 12.46
C SER A 328 26.58 -2.68 11.64
N ASP A 329 27.04 -2.97 10.43
CA ASP A 329 27.66 -1.98 9.55
C ASP A 329 26.61 -1.20 8.74
N ASP A 330 27.09 -0.37 7.82
CA ASP A 330 26.24 0.41 6.92
C ASP A 330 25.88 -0.31 5.61
N GLU A 331 26.25 -1.59 5.45
CA GLU A 331 25.94 -2.34 4.23
C GLU A 331 24.46 -2.76 4.20
N PHE A 332 23.89 -2.79 2.99
CA PHE A 332 22.52 -3.22 2.76
C PHE A 332 22.39 -3.96 1.42
N THR A 333 21.38 -4.82 1.35
CA THR A 333 20.90 -5.47 0.12
C THR A 333 19.54 -4.88 -0.27
N TRP A 334 18.88 -5.40 -1.32
CA TRP A 334 17.60 -4.89 -1.81
C TRP A 334 16.77 -6.00 -2.45
N ASP A 335 15.46 -5.76 -2.60
CA ASP A 335 14.54 -6.66 -3.30
C ASP A 335 15.11 -7.07 -4.67
N THR A 336 15.11 -8.37 -4.98
CA THR A 336 15.66 -8.96 -6.22
C THR A 336 17.17 -8.91 -6.40
N ASP A 337 17.95 -8.49 -5.39
CA ASP A 337 19.43 -8.50 -5.45
C ASP A 337 19.96 -9.92 -5.76
N PRO A 338 20.72 -10.13 -6.85
CA PRO A 338 21.22 -11.45 -7.23
C PRO A 338 22.26 -12.02 -6.26
N ARG A 339 22.80 -11.21 -5.35
CA ARG A 339 23.74 -11.65 -4.29
C ARG A 339 23.04 -12.42 -3.17
N VAL A 340 21.71 -12.31 -3.06
CA VAL A 340 20.92 -12.91 -1.99
C VAL A 340 20.54 -14.35 -2.35
N ASP A 341 20.91 -15.28 -1.47
CA ASP A 341 20.47 -16.67 -1.57
C ASP A 341 19.01 -16.81 -1.11
N ARG A 342 18.15 -17.25 -2.02
CA ARG A 342 16.70 -17.44 -1.82
C ARG A 342 16.31 -18.90 -1.70
N SER A 343 17.28 -19.82 -1.68
CA SER A 343 17.01 -21.24 -1.47
C SER A 343 16.69 -21.49 0.01
N ASN A 344 15.55 -22.14 0.29
CA ASN A 344 15.05 -22.43 1.63
C ASN A 344 15.22 -21.24 2.62
N PRO A 345 14.66 -20.06 2.30
CA PRO A 345 15.05 -18.80 2.94
C PRO A 345 14.69 -18.74 4.43
N TRP A 346 13.81 -19.63 4.89
CA TRP A 346 13.35 -19.71 6.27
C TRP A 346 14.23 -20.57 7.19
N GLU A 347 15.14 -21.37 6.66
CA GLU A 347 15.87 -22.39 7.44
C GLU A 347 16.70 -21.80 8.59
N ILE A 348 17.29 -20.62 8.39
CA ILE A 348 18.17 -20.02 9.40
C ILE A 348 17.43 -19.60 10.68
N TYR A 349 16.11 -19.34 10.59
CA TYR A 349 15.34 -18.71 11.65
C TYR A 349 14.88 -19.70 12.73
N TYR A 350 14.94 -21.01 12.46
CA TYR A 350 14.33 -22.06 13.28
C TYR A 350 15.31 -23.17 13.68
#